data_AF-A0A4U7EUY5-F1
#
_entry.id   AF-A0A4U7EUY5-F1
#
_cell.length_a   1.000
_cell.length_b   1.000
_cell.length_c   1.000
_cell.angle_alpha   90.00
_cell.angle_beta   90.00
_cell.angle_gamma   90.00
#
_symmetry.space_group_name_H-M   'P 1'
#
loop_
_entity.id
_entity.type
_entity.pdbx_description
1 polymer ?
#
loop_
_entity_poly.entity_id
_entity_poly.type
_entity_poly.pdbx_seq_one_letter_code
_entity_poly.pdbx_strand_id
1 'polypeptide(L)'
;GRFEADFGGHEPSYNCAPGQSLPVITGEDPAAATRMEWGLTPRWADESFDLINARAETVREKRSFADAFERRRCLVPADGFYEWVERPDDSAGRSSGKRPYRVAFADDRPFAMAGIYERWEPPEPETTQTGLDAFGDARNGADDGGDAVDDGSGGD
;
A
#
# COMPACT_ATOMS: atom_id res chain seq x y z
N GLY A 1 25.07 -20.13 -6.39
CA GLY A 1 23.86 -20.48 -5.61
C GLY A 1 22.94 -21.31 -6.50
N ARG A 2 21.87 -21.90 -5.95
CA ARG A 2 20.86 -22.62 -6.76
C ARG A 2 20.08 -21.69 -7.70
N PHE A 3 20.01 -20.42 -7.34
CA PHE A 3 19.59 -19.34 -8.24
C PHE A 3 20.83 -18.77 -8.92
N GLU A 4 20.75 -18.58 -10.24
CA GLU A 4 21.81 -17.98 -11.07
C GLU A 4 21.79 -16.45 -11.02
N ALA A 5 21.08 -15.86 -10.05
CA ALA A 5 21.02 -14.43 -9.82
C ALA A 5 22.13 -13.97 -8.87
N ASP A 6 22.65 -12.77 -9.09
CA ASP A 6 23.53 -12.07 -8.16
C ASP A 6 22.73 -11.49 -7.00
N PHE A 7 23.10 -11.87 -5.77
CA PHE A 7 22.52 -11.37 -4.53
C PHE A 7 23.44 -10.34 -3.85
N GLY A 8 24.58 -9.97 -4.45
CA GLY A 8 25.52 -9.02 -3.86
C GLY A 8 25.85 -9.34 -2.38
N GLY A 9 25.90 -8.30 -1.54
CA GLY A 9 26.18 -8.40 -0.10
C GLY A 9 24.96 -8.69 0.79
N HIS A 10 23.94 -9.43 0.30
CA HIS A 10 22.76 -9.71 1.11
C HIS A 10 23.07 -10.62 2.31
N GLU A 11 22.81 -10.12 3.52
CA GLU A 11 22.92 -10.91 4.75
C GLU A 11 21.70 -11.83 4.93
N PRO A 12 21.91 -13.09 5.34
CA PRO A 12 20.81 -13.99 5.67
C PRO A 12 19.95 -13.42 6.80
N SER A 13 18.63 -13.44 6.62
CA SER A 13 17.67 -13.18 7.70
C SER A 13 16.82 -14.42 7.94
N TYR A 14 16.77 -14.86 9.19
CA TYR A 14 16.02 -16.05 9.60
C TYR A 14 14.58 -15.72 10.01
N ASN A 15 14.23 -14.44 10.15
CA ASN A 15 12.91 -13.98 10.55
C ASN A 15 12.48 -12.76 9.73
N CYS A 16 12.15 -13.01 8.47
CA CYS A 16 11.59 -12.00 7.58
C CYS A 16 10.11 -11.76 7.91
N ALA A 17 9.70 -10.49 7.96
CA ALA A 17 8.34 -10.06 8.32
C ALA A 17 7.79 -9.02 7.32
N PRO A 18 6.45 -8.85 7.25
CA PRO A 18 5.84 -7.78 6.46
C PRO A 18 6.44 -6.39 6.73
N GLY A 19 6.50 -5.56 5.69
CA GLY A 19 7.13 -4.23 5.72
C GLY A 19 8.67 -4.25 5.66
N GLN A 20 9.31 -5.42 5.68
CA GLN A 20 10.76 -5.51 5.48
C GLN A 20 11.13 -5.53 4.00
N SER A 21 12.28 -4.96 3.67
CA SER A 21 12.86 -4.98 2.34
C SER A 21 13.61 -6.30 2.10
N LEU A 22 13.10 -7.15 1.22
CA LEU A 22 13.58 -8.51 0.96
C LEU A 22 14.09 -8.67 -0.48
N PRO A 23 15.11 -9.52 -0.71
CA PRO A 23 15.60 -9.80 -2.06
C PRO A 23 14.56 -10.62 -2.84
N VAL A 24 14.27 -10.18 -4.06
CA VAL A 24 13.42 -10.90 -5.03
C VAL A 24 14.09 -10.92 -6.39
N ILE A 25 13.82 -11.95 -7.19
CA ILE A 25 14.29 -12.03 -8.58
C ILE A 25 13.09 -11.72 -9.48
N THR A 26 13.19 -10.69 -10.30
CA THR A 26 12.07 -10.25 -11.14
C THR A 26 12.12 -10.92 -12.52
N GLY A 27 10.99 -10.96 -13.22
CA GLY A 27 11.00 -11.35 -14.63
C GLY A 27 11.72 -10.33 -15.54
N GLU A 28 11.82 -9.07 -15.11
CA GLU A 28 12.51 -8.00 -15.86
C GLU A 28 14.04 -8.13 -15.77
N ASP A 29 14.54 -8.54 -14.61
CA ASP A 29 15.96 -8.82 -14.38
C ASP A 29 16.13 -10.17 -13.65
N PRO A 30 16.22 -11.28 -14.40
CA PRO A 30 16.42 -12.59 -13.81
C PRO A 30 17.86 -12.84 -13.33
N ALA A 31 18.81 -11.96 -13.69
CA ALA A 31 20.23 -12.12 -13.40
C ALA A 31 20.65 -11.46 -12.08
N ALA A 32 19.82 -10.61 -11.50
CA ALA A 32 20.10 -9.95 -10.22
C ALA A 32 18.89 -9.94 -9.29
N ALA A 33 19.16 -10.06 -7.99
CA ALA A 33 18.17 -9.84 -6.96
C ALA A 33 17.97 -8.33 -6.72
N THR A 34 16.72 -7.90 -6.69
CA THR A 34 16.32 -6.53 -6.31
C THR A 34 15.64 -6.58 -4.96
N ARG A 35 15.87 -5.57 -4.11
CA ARG A 35 15.14 -5.48 -2.83
C ARG A 35 13.79 -4.80 -3.02
N MET A 36 12.75 -5.42 -2.51
CA MET A 36 11.38 -4.89 -2.51
C MET A 36 10.78 -5.02 -1.12
N GLU A 37 9.90 -4.10 -0.75
CA GLU A 37 9.15 -4.19 0.50
C GLU A 37 8.13 -5.33 0.44
N TRP A 38 8.04 -6.12 1.51
CA TRP A 38 6.99 -7.12 1.66
C TRP A 38 5.67 -6.47 2.10
N GLY A 39 4.95 -5.93 1.13
CA GLY A 39 3.64 -5.32 1.28
C GLY A 39 3.23 -4.69 -0.06
N LEU A 40 2.19 -5.19 -0.70
CA LEU A 40 1.76 -4.68 -2.00
C LEU A 40 0.77 -3.53 -1.82
N THR A 41 1.14 -2.36 -2.34
CA THR A 41 0.22 -1.23 -2.51
C THR A 41 -0.14 -1.09 -3.99
N PRO A 42 -1.42 -1.23 -4.36
CA PRO A 42 -1.84 -1.12 -5.76
C PRO A 42 -1.53 0.28 -6.32
N ARG A 43 -1.09 0.35 -7.58
CA ARG A 43 -0.72 1.62 -8.26
C ARG A 43 -1.78 2.73 -8.27
N TRP A 44 -3.05 2.39 -8.02
CA TRP A 44 -4.16 3.35 -8.03
C TRP A 44 -4.52 3.86 -6.62
N ALA A 45 -3.87 3.33 -5.59
CA ALA A 45 -4.18 3.67 -4.22
C ALA A 45 -3.64 5.05 -3.85
N ASP A 46 -4.43 5.84 -3.13
CA ASP A 46 -4.02 7.14 -2.61
C ASP A 46 -3.19 7.02 -1.32
N GLU A 47 -3.33 5.90 -0.61
CA GLU A 47 -2.64 5.56 0.65
C GLU A 47 -2.04 4.15 0.57
N SER A 48 -1.13 3.80 1.49
CA SER A 48 -0.55 2.43 1.53
C SER A 48 -1.57 1.40 2.01
N PHE A 49 -1.58 0.21 1.38
CA PHE A 49 -2.47 -0.90 1.74
C PHE A 49 -1.73 -2.09 2.38
N ASP A 50 -0.40 -2.18 2.19
CA ASP A 50 0.49 -3.22 2.74
C ASP A 50 -0.04 -4.66 2.57
N LEU A 51 -0.55 -5.00 1.38
CA LEU A 51 -1.14 -6.31 1.13
C LEU A 51 -0.07 -7.41 1.10
N ILE A 52 -0.07 -8.28 2.11
CA ILE A 52 1.02 -9.25 2.32
C ILE A 52 0.88 -10.57 1.54
N ASN A 53 -0.34 -10.97 1.15
CA ASN A 53 -0.63 -12.26 0.54
C ASN A 53 -1.73 -12.15 -0.52
N ALA A 54 -1.57 -12.89 -1.63
CA ALA A 54 -2.57 -13.01 -2.69
C ALA A 54 -3.00 -14.48 -2.86
N ARG A 55 -4.30 -14.73 -2.76
CA ARG A 55 -4.87 -16.08 -2.96
C ARG A 55 -4.83 -16.46 -4.44
N ALA A 56 -4.18 -17.56 -4.77
CA ALA A 56 -3.99 -18.02 -6.15
C ALA A 56 -5.32 -18.19 -6.91
N GLU A 57 -6.39 -18.54 -6.21
CA GLU A 57 -7.73 -18.74 -6.77
C GLU A 57 -8.37 -17.45 -7.27
N THR A 58 -8.05 -16.29 -6.66
CA THR A 58 -8.72 -15.01 -6.92
C THR A 58 -7.78 -13.91 -7.41
N VAL A 59 -6.49 -14.20 -7.53
CA VAL A 59 -5.44 -13.21 -7.85
C VAL A 59 -5.67 -12.50 -9.19
N ARG A 60 -6.28 -13.19 -10.17
CA ARG A 60 -6.60 -12.64 -11.50
C ARG A 60 -7.83 -11.73 -11.52
N GLU A 61 -8.70 -11.86 -10.54
CA GLU A 61 -10.01 -11.20 -10.52
C GLU A 61 -9.99 -9.95 -9.64
N LYS A 62 -9.16 -9.94 -8.59
CA LYS A 62 -9.07 -8.84 -7.64
C LYS A 62 -8.33 -7.65 -8.25
N ARG A 63 -9.00 -6.49 -8.31
CA ARG A 63 -8.42 -5.21 -8.79
C ARG A 63 -7.05 -4.88 -8.16
N SER A 64 -6.85 -5.21 -6.89
CA SER A 64 -5.58 -4.96 -6.19
C SER A 64 -4.41 -5.78 -6.72
N PHE A 65 -4.66 -6.90 -7.40
CA PHE A 65 -3.62 -7.87 -7.79
C PHE A 65 -3.59 -8.17 -9.29
N ALA A 66 -4.69 -8.03 -10.03
CA ALA A 66 -4.82 -8.52 -11.40
C ALA A 66 -3.74 -7.96 -12.36
N ASP A 67 -3.54 -6.63 -12.39
CA ASP A 67 -2.52 -5.99 -13.24
C ASP A 67 -1.09 -6.42 -12.86
N ALA A 68 -0.80 -6.50 -11.54
CA ALA A 68 0.48 -6.96 -11.04
C ALA A 68 0.73 -8.44 -11.37
N PHE A 69 -0.28 -9.29 -11.25
CA PHE A 69 -0.17 -10.71 -11.56
C PHE A 69 0.13 -10.97 -13.03
N GLU A 70 -0.45 -10.18 -13.94
CA GLU A 70 -0.20 -10.34 -15.37
C GLU A 70 1.20 -9.87 -15.78
N ARG A 71 1.69 -8.78 -15.18
CA ARG A 71 2.84 -8.02 -15.72
C ARG A 71 4.07 -8.01 -14.83
N ARG A 72 3.92 -8.20 -13.53
CA ARG A 72 4.94 -7.96 -12.50
C ARG A 72 5.03 -9.14 -11.55
N ARG A 73 5.56 -10.25 -12.07
CA ARG A 73 5.82 -11.48 -11.32
C ARG A 73 7.28 -11.53 -10.88
N CYS A 74 7.52 -12.01 -9.68
CA CYS A 74 8.85 -12.25 -9.14
C CYS A 74 8.93 -13.61 -8.44
N LEU A 75 10.16 -14.05 -8.21
CA LEU A 75 10.48 -15.17 -7.34
C LEU A 75 10.99 -14.61 -6.02
N VAL A 76 10.48 -15.13 -4.91
CA VAL A 76 10.95 -14.81 -3.55
C VAL A 76 11.76 -15.99 -3.04
N PRO A 77 13.10 -15.93 -3.08
CA PRO A 77 13.96 -16.99 -2.56
C PRO A 77 13.82 -17.13 -1.04
N ALA A 78 13.73 -18.37 -0.56
CA ALA A 78 13.61 -18.66 0.86
C ALA A 78 14.12 -20.08 1.20
N ASP A 79 14.60 -20.27 2.42
CA ASP A 79 14.91 -21.58 2.99
C ASP A 79 13.69 -22.22 3.68
N GLY A 80 12.63 -21.43 3.92
CA GLY A 80 11.40 -21.85 4.57
C GLY A 80 10.45 -20.67 4.83
N PHE A 81 9.19 -20.97 5.12
CA PHE A 81 8.22 -20.00 5.63
C PHE A 81 7.47 -20.57 6.84
N TYR A 82 6.82 -19.70 7.62
CA TYR A 82 6.00 -20.10 8.76
C TYR A 82 4.52 -19.93 8.45
N GLU A 83 3.71 -20.92 8.84
CA GLU A 83 2.25 -20.89 8.74
C GLU A 83 1.63 -21.09 10.13
N TRP A 84 0.63 -20.28 10.48
CA TRP A 84 -0.04 -20.32 11.78
C TRP A 84 -1.37 -21.04 11.65
N VAL A 85 -1.43 -22.28 12.17
CA VAL A 85 -2.61 -23.15 12.03
C VAL A 85 -3.48 -23.10 13.29
N GLU A 86 -4.78 -22.94 13.10
CA GLU A 86 -5.82 -23.01 14.14
C GLU A 86 -6.05 -24.47 14.56
N ARG A 87 -6.15 -24.74 15.87
CA ARG A 87 -6.51 -26.07 16.37
C ARG A 87 -8.00 -26.14 16.70
N PRO A 88 -8.64 -27.31 16.55
CA PRO A 88 -10.06 -27.50 16.87
C PRO A 88 -10.44 -27.18 18.33
N ASP A 89 -9.49 -27.28 19.26
CA ASP A 89 -9.71 -27.04 20.70
C ASP A 89 -9.69 -25.54 21.08
N ASP A 90 -9.35 -24.65 20.14
CA ASP A 90 -9.10 -23.22 20.40
C ASP A 90 -10.37 -22.37 20.51
N SER A 91 -11.56 -22.98 20.54
CA SER A 91 -12.85 -22.28 20.69
C SER A 91 -13.05 -21.65 22.09
N ALA A 92 -12.15 -21.93 23.04
CA ALA A 92 -12.15 -21.35 24.38
C ALA A 92 -11.42 -20.00 24.47
N GLY A 93 -11.76 -19.03 23.62
CA GLY A 93 -11.63 -17.58 23.88
C GLY A 93 -10.26 -16.98 24.25
N ARG A 94 -9.13 -17.72 24.16
CA ARG A 94 -7.78 -17.17 24.35
C ARG A 94 -7.19 -16.86 22.98
N SER A 95 -6.69 -15.63 22.79
CA SER A 95 -6.08 -15.18 21.53
C SER A 95 -4.73 -15.86 21.19
N SER A 96 -4.44 -17.05 21.72
CA SER A 96 -3.14 -17.74 21.67
C SER A 96 -3.21 -19.16 21.07
N GLY A 97 -4.30 -19.53 20.39
CA GLY A 97 -4.50 -20.90 19.88
C GLY A 97 -3.63 -21.30 18.68
N LYS A 98 -3.13 -20.33 17.90
CA LYS A 98 -2.42 -20.62 16.65
C LYS A 98 -1.00 -21.12 16.90
N ARG A 99 -0.68 -22.33 16.43
CA ARG A 99 0.68 -22.90 16.48
C ARG A 99 1.42 -22.58 15.18
N PRO A 100 2.64 -22.02 15.22
CA PRO A 100 3.46 -21.84 14.02
C PRO A 100 4.05 -23.19 13.57
N TYR A 101 4.02 -23.44 12.26
CA TYR A 101 4.72 -24.53 11.61
C TYR A 101 5.67 -23.97 10.57
N ARG A 102 6.93 -24.42 10.57
CA ARG A 102 7.87 -24.12 9.49
C ARG A 102 7.66 -25.11 8.35
N VAL A 103 7.45 -24.60 7.15
CA VAL A 103 7.43 -25.36 5.91
C VAL A 103 8.78 -25.16 5.21
N ALA A 104 9.48 -26.26 4.94
CA ALA A 104 10.76 -26.29 4.25
C ALA A 104 10.96 -27.67 3.59
N PHE A 105 11.93 -27.78 2.68
CA PHE A 105 12.34 -29.09 2.18
C PHE A 105 13.07 -29.88 3.27
N ALA A 106 12.95 -31.21 3.22
CA ALA A 106 13.56 -32.10 4.22
C ALA A 106 15.10 -32.06 4.24
N ASP A 107 15.72 -31.63 3.14
CA ASP A 107 17.17 -31.44 3.00
C ASP A 107 17.60 -29.97 3.20
N ASP A 108 16.71 -29.11 3.73
CA ASP A 108 16.91 -27.67 3.98
C ASP A 108 17.42 -26.87 2.76
N ARG A 109 17.22 -27.40 1.55
CA ARG A 109 17.59 -26.69 0.33
C ARG A 109 16.67 -25.47 0.13
N PRO A 110 17.19 -24.35 -0.43
CA PRO A 110 16.37 -23.19 -0.76
C PRO A 110 15.36 -23.50 -1.86
N PHE A 111 14.25 -22.78 -1.82
CA PHE A 111 13.22 -22.74 -2.86
C PHE A 111 12.80 -21.30 -3.14
N ALA A 112 11.90 -21.12 -4.09
CA ALA A 112 11.30 -19.83 -4.36
C ALA A 112 9.78 -19.91 -4.25
N MET A 113 9.20 -18.89 -3.66
CA MET A 113 7.76 -18.66 -3.67
C MET A 113 7.40 -17.75 -4.84
N ALA A 114 6.22 -17.93 -5.42
CA ALA A 114 5.70 -17.03 -6.44
C ALA A 114 5.26 -15.71 -5.78
N GLY A 115 5.84 -14.61 -6.25
CA GLY A 115 5.49 -13.26 -5.83
C GLY A 115 4.92 -12.44 -6.98
N ILE A 116 4.19 -11.39 -6.62
CA ILE A 116 3.78 -10.30 -7.50
C ILE A 116 4.23 -8.99 -6.86
N TYR A 117 4.56 -7.99 -7.68
CA TYR A 117 5.00 -6.69 -7.19
C TYR A 117 4.30 -5.55 -7.93
N GLU A 118 4.39 -4.37 -7.35
CA GLU A 118 3.83 -3.13 -7.89
C GLU A 118 4.86 -2.02 -7.79
N ARG A 119 4.72 -1.01 -8.66
CA ARG A 119 5.43 0.26 -8.51
C ARG A 119 4.38 1.29 -8.11
N TRP A 120 4.51 1.81 -6.90
CA TRP A 120 3.59 2.78 -6.33
C TRP A 120 4.37 3.99 -5.84
N GLU A 121 3.86 5.16 -6.18
CA GLU A 121 4.33 6.44 -5.69
C GLU A 121 3.11 7.12 -5.06
N PRO A 122 3.20 7.59 -3.81
CA PRO A 122 2.10 8.30 -3.17
C PRO A 122 1.75 9.54 -3.99
N PRO A 123 0.46 9.85 -4.19
CA PRO A 123 0.07 11.07 -4.89
C PRO A 123 0.59 12.29 -4.14
N GLU A 124 1.03 13.32 -4.88
CA GLU A 124 1.40 14.59 -4.27
C GLU A 124 0.17 15.18 -3.57
N PRO A 125 0.31 15.71 -2.33
CA PRO A 125 -0.81 16.30 -1.64
C PRO A 125 -1.36 17.46 -2.47
N GLU A 126 -2.62 17.36 -2.88
CA GLU A 126 -3.31 18.48 -3.51
C GLU A 126 -3.44 19.59 -2.46
N THR A 127 -2.50 20.54 -2.44
CA THR A 127 -2.71 21.84 -1.81
C THR A 127 -3.87 22.50 -2.54
N THR A 128 -5.08 22.19 -2.09
CA THR A 128 -6.26 22.97 -2.45
C THR A 128 -6.01 24.35 -1.89
N GLN A 129 -5.63 25.28 -2.76
CA GLN A 129 -5.65 26.70 -2.45
C GLN A 129 -7.10 27.03 -2.12
N THR A 130 -7.42 27.08 -0.83
CA THR A 130 -8.72 27.54 -0.33
C THR A 130 -8.98 28.89 -0.97
N GLY A 131 -9.97 28.93 -1.87
CA GLY A 131 -10.29 30.10 -2.67
C GLY A 131 -10.54 31.33 -1.81
N LEU A 132 -10.31 32.50 -2.41
CA LEU A 132 -10.43 33.85 -1.84
C LEU A 132 -11.80 34.20 -1.21
N ASP A 133 -12.76 33.28 -1.20
CA ASP A 133 -14.10 33.48 -0.64
C ASP A 133 -14.13 33.46 0.89
N ALA A 134 -13.04 33.02 1.55
CA ALA A 134 -12.94 32.97 3.02
C ALA A 134 -12.72 34.33 3.70
N PHE A 135 -12.53 35.43 2.95
CA PHE A 135 -12.32 36.78 3.51
C PHE A 135 -13.55 37.70 3.37
N GLY A 136 -14.69 37.17 2.94
CA GLY A 136 -15.93 37.92 2.75
C GLY A 136 -16.78 38.13 4.02
N ASP A 137 -16.17 38.39 5.18
CA ASP A 137 -16.92 38.91 6.34
C ASP A 137 -16.09 39.93 7.12
N ALA A 138 -15.91 41.09 6.52
CA ALA A 138 -15.48 42.31 7.20
C ALA A 138 -16.55 43.40 7.01
N ARG A 139 -17.71 43.24 7.66
CA ARG A 139 -18.61 44.36 7.91
C ARG A 139 -18.11 45.16 9.11
N ASN A 140 -17.54 46.35 8.87
CA ASN A 140 -17.95 47.62 9.49
C ASN A 140 -16.92 48.75 9.28
N GLY A 141 -17.37 49.84 8.66
CA GLY A 141 -16.67 51.12 8.50
C GLY A 141 -17.37 51.91 7.39
N ALA A 142 -18.50 52.55 7.69
CA ALA A 142 -18.62 53.96 8.11
C ALA A 142 -18.55 54.95 6.92
N ASP A 143 -19.64 55.72 6.82
CA ASP A 143 -19.85 57.02 6.16
C ASP A 143 -19.57 57.22 4.66
N ASP A 144 -20.54 57.72 3.89
CA ASP A 144 -20.83 59.17 3.78
C ASP A 144 -21.81 59.47 2.60
N GLY A 145 -22.68 60.46 2.79
CA GLY A 145 -23.11 61.39 1.73
C GLY A 145 -24.15 60.96 0.67
N GLY A 146 -25.38 61.45 0.81
CA GLY A 146 -26.39 61.45 -0.26
C GLY A 146 -27.66 62.22 0.07
N ASP A 147 -27.58 63.55 0.00
CA ASP A 147 -28.67 64.52 0.11
C ASP A 147 -29.45 64.66 -1.22
N ALA A 148 -30.79 64.72 -1.19
CA ALA A 148 -31.66 65.61 -2.00
C ALA A 148 -33.12 65.11 -2.16
N VAL A 149 -34.01 65.80 -1.44
CA VAL A 149 -35.39 66.31 -1.73
C VAL A 149 -36.24 65.77 -2.90
N ASP A 150 -37.53 65.49 -2.63
CA ASP A 150 -38.71 66.19 -3.19
C ASP A 150 -40.02 65.68 -2.52
N ASP A 151 -40.65 66.51 -1.68
CA ASP A 151 -42.04 66.33 -1.20
C ASP A 151 -42.81 67.60 -1.57
N GLY A 152 -43.86 67.43 -2.36
CA GLY A 152 -44.69 68.52 -2.85
C GLY A 152 -46.07 68.05 -3.24
N SER A 153 -46.92 67.77 -2.24
CA SER A 153 -48.36 67.58 -2.41
C SER A 153 -49.15 68.74 -1.78
N GLY A 154 -49.90 69.46 -2.62
CA GLY A 154 -50.94 70.41 -2.29
C GLY A 154 -51.39 71.08 -3.59
N GLY A 155 -52.64 71.16 -4.01
CA GLY A 155 -53.96 70.95 -3.42
C GLY A 155 -54.89 71.83 -4.29
N ASP A 156 -55.99 71.27 -4.79
CA ASP A 156 -57.07 71.98 -5.50
C ASP A 156 -57.81 72.99 -4.59
#